data_AF-A0AAD2D4K8-F1
#
_entry.id   AF-A0AAD2D4K8-F1
#
_cell.length_a   1.000
_cell.length_b   1.000
_cell.length_c   1.000
_cell.angle_alpha   90.00
_cell.angle_beta   90.00
_cell.angle_gamma   90.00
#
_symmetry.space_group_name_H-M   'P 1'
#
loop_
_entity.id
_entity.type
_entity.pdbx_description
1 polymer ?
#
loop_
_entity_poly.entity_id
_entity_poly.type
_entity_poly.pdbx_seq_one_letter_code
_entity_poly.pdbx_strand_id
1 'polypeptide(L)'
;MKFEFCGQNECPEWVLAESALLSKVSAIKLKLICAQIIKRIIKDPSYEEAKIYRLCSDCKLTQEEGFCIISILDYIIHSAAKFNVDQEIFSKEIAHLGIPIENVSVIVKIYVDKAKDLRVVKHESLQISTLKDTHIKISHILASSIVGDKEYEPGETREPIGVQINMGLEIEEFPNEPKSKSTRIHNFAVSYDKLAALTAELDNALEMMKEE
;
A
#
# COMPACT_ATOMS: atom_id res chain seq x y z
N MET A 1 17.88 -11.89 3.40
CA MET A 1 18.05 -10.44 3.73
C MET A 1 16.74 -9.76 3.39
N LYS A 2 16.18 -8.96 4.31
CA LYS A 2 14.89 -8.28 4.11
C LYS A 2 15.11 -7.00 3.29
N PHE A 3 14.38 -6.84 2.19
CA PHE A 3 14.47 -5.65 1.33
C PHE A 3 13.22 -4.80 1.47
N GLU A 4 13.37 -3.49 1.65
CA GLU A 4 12.28 -2.52 1.67
C GLU A 4 11.55 -2.45 0.33
N PHE A 5 12.25 -2.61 -0.80
CA PHE A 5 11.59 -2.72 -2.10
C PHE A 5 10.74 -3.97 -2.28
N CYS A 6 10.91 -4.99 -1.44
CA CYS A 6 10.04 -6.16 -1.37
C CYS A 6 9.01 -6.08 -0.21
N GLY A 7 8.92 -4.94 0.49
CA GLY A 7 8.05 -4.77 1.65
C GLY A 7 8.56 -5.50 2.89
N GLN A 8 9.87 -5.47 3.12
CA GLN A 8 10.57 -6.21 4.18
C GLN A 8 10.52 -7.73 4.05
N ASN A 9 10.15 -8.23 2.86
CA ASN A 9 10.23 -9.65 2.51
C ASN A 9 11.58 -9.98 1.86
N GLU A 10 11.87 -11.28 1.77
CA GLU A 10 13.02 -11.76 1.00
C GLU A 10 12.78 -11.62 -0.50
N CYS A 11 13.83 -11.31 -1.24
CA CYS A 11 13.77 -11.24 -2.70
C CYS A 11 13.55 -12.66 -3.28
N PRO A 12 12.67 -12.85 -4.26
CA PRO A 12 12.44 -14.16 -4.86
C PRO A 12 13.74 -14.77 -5.43
N GLU A 13 13.92 -16.08 -5.26
CA GLU A 13 15.14 -16.78 -5.71
C GLU A 13 15.40 -16.64 -7.20
N TRP A 14 14.36 -16.63 -8.04
CA TRP A 14 14.50 -16.45 -9.49
C TRP A 14 15.08 -15.08 -9.87
N VAL A 15 14.78 -14.02 -9.09
CA VAL A 15 15.35 -12.68 -9.29
C VAL A 15 16.83 -12.70 -8.92
N LEU A 16 17.17 -13.34 -7.81
CA LEU A 16 18.55 -13.44 -7.32
C LEU A 16 19.42 -14.23 -8.30
N ALA A 17 18.95 -15.38 -8.78
CA ALA A 17 19.66 -16.24 -9.71
C ALA A 17 20.01 -15.52 -11.03
N GLU A 18 19.07 -14.76 -11.56
CA GLU A 18 19.19 -14.14 -12.89
C GLU A 18 19.63 -12.67 -12.84
N SER A 19 19.80 -12.09 -11.65
CA SER A 19 20.28 -10.71 -11.44
C SER A 19 21.63 -10.43 -12.12
N ALA A 20 22.50 -11.45 -12.19
CA ALA A 20 23.80 -11.36 -12.84
C ALA A 20 23.70 -11.11 -14.36
N LEU A 21 22.58 -11.48 -15.02
CA LEU A 21 22.37 -11.22 -16.44
C LEU A 21 22.28 -9.71 -16.75
N LEU A 22 21.84 -8.90 -15.79
CA LEU A 22 21.80 -7.44 -15.95
C LEU A 22 23.19 -6.84 -16.17
N SER A 23 24.26 -7.52 -15.73
CA SER A 23 25.64 -7.09 -15.97
C SER A 23 26.07 -7.24 -17.43
N LYS A 24 25.40 -8.09 -18.23
CA LYS A 24 25.71 -8.27 -19.66
C LYS A 24 25.17 -7.13 -20.53
N VAL A 25 24.25 -6.31 -20.00
CA VAL A 25 23.61 -5.22 -20.75
C VAL A 25 24.26 -3.89 -20.41
N SER A 26 24.59 -3.11 -21.44
CA SER A 26 25.09 -1.75 -21.27
C SER A 26 24.05 -0.83 -20.63
N ALA A 27 24.48 0.08 -19.76
CA ALA A 27 23.63 1.04 -19.06
C ALA A 27 22.69 1.85 -19.99
N ILE A 28 23.14 2.20 -21.20
CA ILE A 28 22.34 2.95 -22.18
C ILE A 28 21.14 2.14 -22.67
N LYS A 29 21.37 0.87 -23.05
CA LYS A 29 20.28 -0.02 -23.51
C LYS A 29 19.35 -0.38 -22.37
N LEU A 30 19.90 -0.60 -21.18
CA LEU A 30 19.11 -0.82 -19.97
C LEU A 30 18.16 0.34 -19.70
N LYS A 31 18.62 1.58 -19.87
CA LYS A 31 17.77 2.79 -19.77
C LYS A 31 16.56 2.73 -20.71
N LEU A 32 16.78 2.33 -21.96
CA LEU A 32 15.71 2.23 -22.96
C LEU A 32 14.72 1.12 -22.61
N ILE A 33 15.20 -0.04 -22.16
CA ILE A 33 14.35 -1.16 -21.75
C ILE A 33 13.50 -0.76 -20.52
N CYS A 34 14.11 -0.20 -19.48
CA CYS A 34 13.41 0.31 -18.31
C CYS A 34 12.34 1.35 -18.68
N ALA A 35 12.64 2.27 -19.61
CA ALA A 35 11.67 3.26 -20.05
C ALA A 35 10.44 2.64 -20.75
N GLN A 36 10.61 1.54 -21.49
CA GLN A 36 9.48 0.81 -22.10
C GLN A 36 8.70 -0.02 -21.07
N ILE A 37 9.40 -0.63 -20.10
CA ILE A 37 8.76 -1.37 -19.00
C ILE A 37 7.88 -0.44 -18.18
N ILE A 38 8.35 0.77 -17.87
CA ILE A 38 7.52 1.75 -17.16
C ILE A 38 6.26 2.12 -17.94
N LYS A 39 6.35 2.26 -19.27
CA LYS A 39 5.16 2.47 -20.12
C LYS A 39 4.19 1.30 -20.05
N ARG A 40 4.71 0.06 -19.98
CA ARG A 40 3.88 -1.14 -19.76
C ARG A 40 3.15 -1.08 -18.42
N ILE A 41 3.87 -0.74 -17.35
CA ILE A 41 3.32 -0.64 -15.99
C ILE A 41 2.24 0.45 -15.90
N ILE A 42 2.45 1.61 -16.52
CA ILE A 42 1.48 2.72 -16.52
C ILE A 42 0.32 2.46 -17.51
N LYS A 43 0.38 1.39 -18.31
CA LYS A 43 -0.57 1.10 -19.40
C LYS A 43 -0.69 2.25 -20.40
N ASP A 44 0.44 2.91 -20.70
CA ASP A 44 0.51 4.00 -21.68
C ASP A 44 0.25 3.45 -23.09
N PRO A 45 -0.66 4.05 -23.88
CA PRO A 45 -0.93 3.64 -25.27
C PRO A 45 0.31 3.71 -26.19
N SER A 46 1.37 4.41 -25.78
CA SER A 46 2.64 4.49 -26.50
C SER A 46 3.57 3.28 -26.29
N TYR A 47 3.12 2.28 -25.53
CA TYR A 47 3.84 1.01 -25.33
C TYR A 47 3.86 0.19 -26.61
N GLU A 48 5.05 -0.26 -27.02
CA GLU A 48 5.21 -1.09 -28.21
C GLU A 48 6.07 -2.32 -27.85
N GLU A 49 5.43 -3.48 -27.73
CA GLU A 49 6.09 -4.74 -27.35
C GLU A 49 7.22 -5.10 -28.33
N ALA A 50 7.02 -4.83 -29.62
CA ALA A 50 8.02 -5.05 -30.66
C ALA A 50 9.32 -4.23 -30.43
N LYS A 51 9.25 -3.06 -29.79
CA LYS A 51 10.45 -2.27 -29.47
C LYS A 51 11.29 -2.93 -28.38
N ILE A 52 10.64 -3.52 -27.36
CA ILE A 52 11.37 -4.24 -26.29
C ILE A 52 12.12 -5.43 -26.87
N TYR A 53 11.47 -6.25 -27.71
CA TYR A 53 12.12 -7.41 -28.32
C TYR A 53 13.28 -7.04 -29.25
N ARG A 54 13.17 -5.93 -29.98
CA ARG A 54 14.28 -5.39 -30.79
C ARG A 54 15.46 -4.97 -29.91
N LEU A 55 15.20 -4.24 -28.82
CA LEU A 55 16.24 -3.82 -27.88
C LEU A 55 16.94 -5.01 -27.21
N CYS A 56 16.22 -6.10 -26.91
CA CYS A 56 16.80 -7.34 -26.40
C CYS A 56 17.65 -8.05 -27.46
N SER A 57 17.17 -8.14 -28.70
CA SER A 57 17.91 -8.73 -29.84
C SER A 57 19.23 -7.98 -30.11
N ASP A 58 19.21 -6.66 -30.01
CA ASP A 58 20.38 -5.80 -30.20
C ASP A 58 21.46 -6.02 -29.13
N CYS A 59 21.13 -6.63 -27.99
CA CYS A 59 22.07 -6.92 -26.91
C CYS A 59 22.85 -8.23 -27.08
N LYS A 60 22.64 -8.98 -28.18
CA LYS A 60 23.21 -10.33 -28.40
C LYS A 60 22.85 -11.34 -27.30
N LEU A 61 21.73 -11.12 -26.62
CA LEU A 61 21.20 -12.03 -25.60
C LEU A 61 20.41 -13.15 -26.27
N THR A 62 20.32 -14.31 -25.63
CA THR A 62 19.32 -15.31 -26.03
C THR A 62 17.90 -14.78 -25.78
N GLN A 63 16.90 -15.33 -26.47
CA GLN A 63 15.51 -14.92 -26.22
C GLN A 63 15.12 -15.13 -24.75
N GLU A 64 15.56 -16.24 -24.16
CA GLU A 64 15.34 -16.58 -22.74
C GLU A 64 15.97 -15.55 -21.80
N GLU A 65 17.24 -15.17 -21.99
CA GLU A 65 17.91 -14.13 -21.20
C GLU A 65 17.20 -12.78 -21.32
N GLY A 66 16.70 -12.46 -22.53
CA GLY A 66 15.90 -11.26 -22.77
C GLY A 66 14.62 -11.22 -21.94
N PHE A 67 13.86 -12.33 -21.89
CA PHE A 67 12.66 -12.45 -21.06
C PHE A 67 12.98 -12.36 -19.56
N CYS A 68 14.06 -13.00 -19.11
CA CYS A 68 14.53 -12.89 -17.72
C CYS A 68 14.81 -11.43 -17.33
N ILE A 69 15.60 -10.71 -18.14
CA ILE A 69 15.93 -9.30 -17.88
C ILE A 69 14.68 -8.42 -17.84
N ILE A 70 13.75 -8.60 -18.78
CA ILE A 70 12.49 -7.85 -18.80
C ILE A 70 11.69 -8.12 -17.52
N SER A 71 11.61 -9.39 -17.11
CA SER A 71 10.82 -9.80 -15.95
C SER A 71 11.43 -9.31 -14.64
N ILE A 72 12.75 -9.36 -14.50
CA ILE A 72 13.47 -8.82 -13.34
C ILE A 72 13.28 -7.32 -13.24
N LEU A 73 13.46 -6.58 -14.33
CA LEU A 73 13.30 -5.12 -14.33
C LEU A 73 11.85 -4.71 -14.06
N ASP A 74 10.89 -5.43 -14.62
CA ASP A 74 9.48 -5.23 -14.34
C ASP A 74 9.19 -5.45 -12.85
N TYR A 75 9.63 -6.59 -12.30
CA TYR A 75 9.45 -6.89 -10.89
C TYR A 75 10.09 -5.83 -9.98
N ILE A 76 11.37 -5.48 -10.20
CA ILE A 76 12.09 -4.48 -9.39
C ILE A 76 11.36 -3.13 -9.41
N ILE A 77 10.99 -2.64 -10.60
CA ILE A 77 10.32 -1.34 -10.74
C ILE A 77 8.90 -1.39 -10.16
N HIS A 78 8.16 -2.47 -10.40
CA HIS A 78 6.80 -2.64 -9.92
C HIS A 78 6.76 -2.77 -8.39
N SER A 79 7.66 -3.54 -7.79
CA SER A 79 7.79 -3.68 -6.33
C SER A 79 8.25 -2.36 -5.70
N ALA A 80 9.25 -1.68 -6.27
CA ALA A 80 9.67 -0.37 -5.78
C ALA A 80 8.55 0.69 -5.87
N ALA A 81 7.74 0.67 -6.93
CA ALA A 81 6.58 1.54 -7.07
C ALA A 81 5.48 1.21 -6.05
N LYS A 82 5.24 -0.08 -5.79
CA LYS A 82 4.24 -0.55 -4.84
C LYS A 82 4.55 -0.11 -3.40
N PHE A 83 5.81 -0.22 -2.98
CA PHE A 83 6.23 0.12 -1.60
C PHE A 83 6.71 1.57 -1.45
N ASN A 84 6.79 2.34 -2.53
CA ASN A 84 7.21 3.74 -2.53
C ASN A 84 8.53 3.96 -1.75
N VAL A 85 9.56 3.21 -2.17
CA VAL A 85 10.88 3.19 -1.52
C VAL A 85 11.62 4.49 -1.81
N ASP A 86 12.40 4.96 -0.84
CA ASP A 86 13.28 6.10 -1.03
C ASP A 86 14.45 5.80 -2.00
N GLN A 87 14.91 6.82 -2.71
CA GLN A 87 15.96 6.70 -3.72
C GLN A 87 17.26 6.13 -3.16
N GLU A 88 17.68 6.56 -1.97
CA GLU A 88 18.96 6.15 -1.39
C GLU A 88 18.94 4.70 -0.93
N ILE A 89 17.82 4.28 -0.33
CA ILE A 89 17.58 2.91 0.12
C ILE A 89 17.50 2.00 -1.11
N PHE A 90 16.70 2.37 -2.10
CA PHE A 90 16.55 1.61 -3.33
C PHE A 90 17.87 1.40 -4.07
N SER A 91 18.72 2.43 -4.15
CA SER A 91 20.04 2.32 -4.76
C SER A 91 20.95 1.35 -4.00
N LYS A 92 20.92 1.36 -2.66
CA LYS A 92 21.72 0.43 -1.86
C LYS A 92 21.20 -1.00 -2.04
N GLU A 93 19.90 -1.21 -1.99
CA GLU A 93 19.30 -2.55 -2.10
C GLU A 93 19.57 -3.22 -3.44
N ILE A 94 19.39 -2.50 -4.55
CA ILE A 94 19.72 -3.01 -5.89
C ILE A 94 21.21 -3.34 -6.01
N ALA A 95 22.09 -2.51 -5.42
CA ALA A 95 23.52 -2.79 -5.45
C ALA A 95 23.86 -4.10 -4.70
N HIS A 96 23.13 -4.44 -3.62
CA HIS A 96 23.30 -5.72 -2.91
C HIS A 96 22.82 -6.94 -3.72
N LEU A 97 21.97 -6.75 -4.74
CA LEU A 97 21.57 -7.82 -5.66
C LEU A 97 22.68 -8.20 -6.66
N GLY A 98 23.85 -7.55 -6.61
CA GLY A 98 24.97 -7.84 -7.51
C GLY A 98 24.88 -7.17 -8.88
N ILE A 99 24.01 -6.16 -9.02
CA ILE A 99 23.88 -5.36 -10.24
C ILE A 99 25.00 -4.30 -10.27
N PRO A 100 25.64 -4.04 -11.43
CA PRO A 100 26.69 -3.03 -11.54
C PRO A 100 26.19 -1.64 -11.14
N ILE A 101 27.02 -0.87 -10.44
CA ILE A 101 26.68 0.46 -9.90
C ILE A 101 26.21 1.43 -10.99
N GLU A 102 26.77 1.33 -12.20
CA GLU A 102 26.35 2.12 -13.36
C GLU A 102 24.89 1.83 -13.75
N ASN A 103 24.53 0.55 -13.79
CA ASN A 103 23.18 0.09 -14.12
C ASN A 103 22.19 0.46 -13.01
N VAL A 104 22.60 0.34 -11.74
CA VAL A 104 21.82 0.79 -10.58
C VAL A 104 21.50 2.27 -10.68
N SER A 105 22.50 3.13 -10.94
CA SER A 105 22.29 4.58 -11.07
C SER A 105 21.28 4.93 -12.16
N VAL A 106 21.30 4.19 -13.28
CA VAL A 106 20.34 4.38 -14.37
C VAL A 106 18.92 3.98 -13.96
N ILE A 107 18.74 2.80 -13.36
CA ILE A 107 17.41 2.32 -12.92
C ILE A 107 16.79 3.30 -11.91
N VAL A 108 17.58 3.72 -10.92
CA VAL A 108 17.16 4.65 -9.87
C VAL A 108 16.74 6.01 -10.45
N LYS A 109 17.51 6.57 -11.39
CA LYS A 109 17.16 7.84 -12.05
C LYS A 109 15.82 7.76 -12.79
N ILE A 110 15.59 6.69 -13.54
CA ILE A 110 14.33 6.50 -14.29
C ILE A 110 13.16 6.33 -13.33
N TYR A 111 13.35 5.58 -12.23
CA TYR A 111 12.34 5.44 -11.19
C TYR A 111 11.94 6.80 -10.60
N VAL A 112 12.91 7.65 -10.25
CA VAL A 112 12.67 8.99 -9.70
C VAL A 112 11.98 9.91 -10.72
N ASP A 113 12.44 9.91 -11.97
CA ASP A 113 11.85 10.69 -13.06
C ASP A 113 10.37 10.34 -13.28
N LYS A 114 10.00 9.07 -13.06
CA LYS A 114 8.67 8.51 -13.30
C LYS A 114 7.88 8.17 -12.03
N ALA A 115 8.36 8.58 -10.86
CA ALA A 115 7.75 8.26 -9.57
C ALA A 115 6.27 8.72 -9.48
N LYS A 116 5.95 9.87 -10.07
CA LYS A 116 4.57 10.40 -10.09
C LYS A 116 3.63 9.53 -10.94
N ASP A 117 4.10 9.10 -12.11
CA ASP A 117 3.30 8.31 -13.05
C ASP A 117 3.13 6.87 -12.54
N LEU A 118 4.15 6.31 -11.88
CA LEU A 118 4.14 4.98 -11.29
C LEU A 118 3.20 4.84 -10.08
N ARG A 119 2.63 5.94 -9.57
CA ARG A 119 1.63 5.93 -8.50
C ARG A 119 0.37 5.14 -8.85
N VAL A 120 0.11 4.92 -10.15
CA VAL A 120 -0.96 4.04 -10.64
C VAL A 120 -0.87 2.63 -10.03
N VAL A 121 0.35 2.11 -9.83
CA VAL A 121 0.58 0.77 -9.22
C VAL A 121 0.03 0.69 -7.80
N LYS A 122 0.00 1.80 -7.05
CA LYS A 122 -0.61 1.83 -5.72
C LYS A 122 -2.13 1.58 -5.77
N HIS A 123 -2.80 2.02 -6.83
CA HIS A 123 -4.23 1.77 -7.01
C HIS A 123 -4.52 0.33 -7.44
N GLU A 124 -3.57 -0.35 -8.10
CA GLU A 124 -3.67 -1.77 -8.42
C GLU A 124 -3.29 -2.68 -7.24
N SER A 125 -2.58 -2.13 -6.25
CA SER A 125 -2.30 -2.85 -5.02
C SER A 125 -3.57 -3.02 -4.19
N LEU A 126 -3.89 -4.27 -3.83
CA LEU A 126 -4.99 -4.61 -2.93
C LEU A 126 -4.63 -4.19 -1.50
N GLN A 127 -4.65 -2.88 -1.23
CA GLN A 127 -4.56 -2.34 0.11
C GLN A 127 -5.95 -2.36 0.74
N ILE A 128 -6.03 -2.77 2.01
CA ILE A 128 -7.25 -2.73 2.80
C ILE A 128 -7.38 -1.31 3.35
N SER A 129 -8.61 -0.81 3.46
CA SER A 129 -8.90 0.46 4.14
C SER A 129 -8.33 0.45 5.55
N THR A 130 -7.60 1.51 5.93
CA THR A 130 -6.93 1.60 7.23
C THR A 130 -7.69 2.55 8.17
N LEU A 131 -7.78 2.18 9.44
CA LEU A 131 -8.33 3.08 10.47
C LEU A 131 -7.27 4.10 10.87
N LYS A 132 -7.54 5.40 10.71
CA LYS A 132 -6.63 6.49 11.06
C LYS A 132 -6.84 7.00 12.47
N ASP A 133 -8.08 7.32 12.80
CA ASP A 133 -8.42 7.90 14.10
C ASP A 133 -9.78 7.40 14.60
N THR A 134 -10.00 7.52 15.90
CA THR A 134 -11.25 7.16 16.57
C THR A 134 -11.69 8.28 17.50
N HIS A 135 -12.93 8.72 17.35
CA HIS A 135 -13.53 9.74 18.20
C HIS A 135 -14.66 9.11 19.02
N ILE A 136 -14.68 9.38 20.32
CA ILE A 136 -15.70 8.84 21.22
C ILE A 136 -16.40 10.00 21.91
N LYS A 137 -17.73 10.00 21.88
CA LYS A 137 -18.59 10.95 22.58
C LYS A 137 -19.66 10.22 23.36
N ILE A 138 -19.70 10.47 24.67
CA ILE A 138 -20.70 9.90 25.57
C ILE A 138 -21.92 10.82 25.59
N SER A 139 -23.10 10.28 25.28
CA SER A 139 -24.38 10.98 25.31
C SER A 139 -25.31 10.31 26.33
N HIS A 140 -25.90 11.11 27.20
CA HIS A 140 -26.91 10.62 28.15
C HIS A 140 -28.30 10.78 27.53
N ILE A 141 -29.06 9.69 27.48
CA ILE A 141 -30.47 9.76 27.08
C ILE A 141 -31.27 10.10 28.33
N LEU A 142 -31.86 11.30 28.35
CA LEU A 142 -32.74 11.74 29.42
C LEU A 142 -34.16 11.21 29.19
N ALA A 143 -34.83 10.87 30.29
CA ALA A 143 -36.12 10.18 30.39
C ALA A 143 -37.35 10.85 29.77
N SER A 144 -37.22 11.89 28.94
CA SER A 144 -38.39 12.70 28.55
C SER A 144 -39.29 12.08 27.48
N SER A 145 -38.94 10.92 26.90
CA SER A 145 -39.67 10.37 25.74
C SER A 145 -40.31 8.98 25.95
N ILE A 146 -40.18 8.37 27.14
CA ILE A 146 -40.78 7.05 27.43
C ILE A 146 -41.78 7.08 28.58
N VAL A 147 -41.76 8.11 29.44
CA VAL A 147 -42.80 8.28 30.46
C VAL A 147 -43.97 9.04 29.85
N GLY A 148 -44.92 8.30 29.28
CA GLY A 148 -46.26 8.84 29.04
C GLY A 148 -46.87 9.27 30.37
N ASP A 149 -47.37 10.51 30.42
CA ASP A 149 -48.33 11.08 31.38
C ASP A 149 -48.49 10.32 32.71
N LYS A 150 -47.44 10.30 33.53
CA LYS A 150 -47.61 10.05 34.98
C LYS A 150 -47.04 11.24 35.73
N GLU A 151 -47.90 11.77 36.58
CA GLU A 151 -47.82 13.05 37.28
C GLU A 151 -46.45 13.26 37.98
N TYR A 152 -45.94 14.47 37.84
CA TYR A 152 -44.62 14.90 38.30
C TYR A 152 -44.73 15.52 39.71
N GLU A 153 -44.02 14.96 40.69
CA GLU A 153 -43.79 15.63 41.97
C GLU A 153 -42.50 16.48 41.92
N PRO A 154 -42.52 17.73 42.43
CA PRO A 154 -41.38 18.65 42.34
C PRO A 154 -40.35 18.36 43.44
N GLY A 155 -39.25 17.67 43.08
CA GLY A 155 -38.12 17.48 44.00
C GLY A 155 -37.11 16.40 43.61
N GLU A 156 -37.46 15.48 42.71
CA GLU A 156 -36.56 14.38 42.34
C GLU A 156 -35.59 14.73 41.21
N THR A 157 -34.31 14.44 41.45
CA THR A 157 -33.25 14.58 40.45
C THR A 157 -33.45 13.49 39.41
N ARG A 158 -33.63 13.87 38.14
CA ARG A 158 -33.85 12.90 37.04
C ARG A 158 -32.64 11.99 36.88
N GLU A 159 -32.79 10.70 37.18
CA GLU A 159 -31.79 9.69 36.86
C GLU A 159 -31.77 9.41 35.35
N PRO A 160 -30.60 9.34 34.69
CA PRO A 160 -30.52 9.01 33.26
C PRO A 160 -30.90 7.54 33.02
N ILE A 161 -31.85 7.29 32.10
CA ILE A 161 -32.36 5.94 31.78
C ILE A 161 -31.34 5.10 31.01
N GLY A 162 -30.41 5.75 30.30
CA GLY A 162 -29.36 5.04 29.56
C GLY A 162 -28.21 5.93 29.11
N VAL A 163 -27.03 5.33 29.00
CA VAL A 163 -25.83 5.92 28.41
C VAL A 163 -25.67 5.37 27.00
N GLN A 164 -25.61 6.26 26.02
CA GLN A 164 -25.34 5.92 24.62
C GLN A 164 -23.98 6.48 24.22
N ILE A 165 -23.11 5.63 23.70
CA ILE A 165 -21.74 5.98 23.31
C ILE A 165 -21.71 6.15 21.80
N ASN A 166 -21.44 7.36 21.31
CA ASN A 166 -21.26 7.62 19.89
C ASN A 166 -19.78 7.48 19.54
N MET A 167 -19.47 6.56 18.64
CA MET A 167 -18.12 6.33 18.14
C MET A 167 -18.05 6.75 16.66
N GLY A 168 -17.08 7.58 16.34
CA GLY A 168 -16.72 7.98 14.98
C GLY A 168 -15.39 7.34 14.60
N LEU A 169 -15.38 6.55 13.54
CA LEU A 169 -14.15 5.95 13.00
C LEU A 169 -13.73 6.71 11.75
N GLU A 170 -12.53 7.26 11.76
CA GLU A 170 -11.93 7.90 10.59
C GLU A 170 -11.19 6.83 9.78
N ILE A 171 -11.79 6.39 8.68
CA ILE A 171 -11.25 5.32 7.82
C ILE A 171 -10.67 5.94 6.56
N GLU A 172 -9.42 5.63 6.25
CA GLU A 172 -8.83 5.86 4.94
C GLU A 172 -9.26 4.74 3.99
N GLU A 173 -10.21 5.03 3.11
CA GLU A 173 -10.78 4.06 2.17
C GLU A 173 -9.83 3.77 1.01
N PHE A 174 -9.56 2.49 0.74
CA PHE A 174 -8.89 2.03 -0.47
C PHE A 174 -9.88 1.31 -1.40
N PRO A 175 -9.81 1.50 -2.72
CA PRO A 175 -8.84 2.31 -3.47
C PRO A 175 -9.17 3.81 -3.45
N ASN A 176 -8.12 4.63 -3.32
CA ASN A 176 -8.24 6.09 -3.38
C ASN A 176 -8.75 6.52 -4.76
N GLU A 177 -9.97 7.03 -4.89
CA GLU A 177 -10.38 7.73 -6.09
C GLU A 177 -9.58 9.04 -6.22
N PRO A 178 -9.03 9.38 -7.40
CA PRO A 178 -8.09 10.47 -7.58
C PRO A 178 -8.65 11.89 -7.29
N LYS A 179 -9.93 12.02 -6.92
CA LYS A 179 -10.62 13.31 -6.76
C LYS A 179 -11.25 13.56 -5.38
N SER A 180 -11.25 12.58 -4.47
CA SER A 180 -11.84 12.76 -3.13
C SER A 180 -10.79 12.54 -2.05
N LYS A 181 -10.74 13.42 -1.04
CA LYS A 181 -9.96 13.15 0.18
C LYS A 181 -10.53 11.85 0.77
N SER A 182 -9.72 10.79 0.77
CA SER A 182 -10.12 9.39 0.96
C SER A 182 -10.48 9.03 2.40
N THR A 183 -11.00 9.98 3.17
CA THR A 183 -11.20 9.81 4.60
C THR A 183 -12.67 9.91 4.93
N ARG A 184 -13.26 8.75 5.25
CA ARG A 184 -14.67 8.61 5.57
C ARG A 184 -14.84 8.42 7.07
N ILE A 185 -15.68 9.27 7.66
CA ILE A 185 -16.03 9.18 9.08
C ILE A 185 -17.27 8.31 9.20
N HIS A 186 -17.11 7.13 9.81
CA HIS A 186 -18.21 6.22 10.15
C HIS A 186 -18.65 6.48 11.59
N ASN A 187 -19.81 7.15 11.75
CA ASN A 187 -20.41 7.39 13.05
C ASN A 187 -21.46 6.33 13.34
N PHE A 188 -21.36 5.68 14.50
CA PHE A 188 -22.36 4.77 15.01
C PHE A 188 -22.50 4.90 16.52
N ALA A 189 -23.64 4.46 17.03
CA ALA A 189 -23.96 4.53 18.44
C ALA A 189 -24.03 3.14 19.06
N VAL A 190 -23.40 2.97 20.21
CA VAL A 190 -23.19 1.69 20.90
C VAL A 190 -23.69 1.80 22.34
N SER A 191 -24.32 0.74 22.84
CA SER A 191 -24.64 0.59 24.26
C SER A 191 -23.41 0.15 25.06
N TYR A 192 -23.43 0.35 26.38
CA TYR A 192 -22.31 -0.07 27.24
C TYR A 192 -21.94 -1.56 27.06
N ASP A 193 -22.93 -2.46 27.10
CA ASP A 193 -22.68 -3.92 26.99
C ASP A 193 -22.00 -4.31 25.67
N LYS A 194 -22.39 -3.66 24.57
CA LYS A 194 -21.81 -3.91 23.24
C LYS A 194 -20.40 -3.36 23.12
N LEU A 195 -20.10 -2.24 23.79
CA LEU A 195 -18.73 -1.70 23.82
C LEU A 195 -17.81 -2.60 24.65
N ALA A 196 -18.30 -3.12 25.77
CA ALA A 196 -17.56 -4.08 26.59
C ALA A 196 -17.22 -5.36 25.79
N ALA A 197 -18.19 -5.90 25.04
CA ALA A 197 -17.96 -7.03 24.15
C ALA A 197 -16.92 -6.73 23.06
N LEU A 198 -17.04 -5.56 22.39
CA LEU A 198 -16.08 -5.13 21.37
C LEU A 198 -14.65 -5.01 21.92
N THR A 199 -14.51 -4.49 23.14
CA THR A 199 -13.18 -4.32 23.79
C THR A 199 -12.54 -5.69 24.05
N ALA A 200 -13.32 -6.65 24.58
CA ALA A 200 -12.83 -8.01 24.82
C ALA A 200 -12.42 -8.73 23.50
N GLU A 201 -13.17 -8.53 22.42
CA GLU A 201 -12.81 -9.10 21.11
C GLU A 201 -11.52 -8.47 20.54
N LEU A 202 -11.33 -7.16 20.72
CA LEU A 202 -10.10 -6.47 20.29
C LEU A 202 -8.88 -6.91 21.10
N ASP A 203 -9.03 -7.13 22.41
CA ASP A 203 -7.96 -7.66 23.25
C ASP A 203 -7.55 -9.07 22.82
N ASN A 204 -8.52 -9.95 22.55
CA ASN A 204 -8.25 -11.29 22.02
C ASN A 204 -7.53 -11.25 20.66
N ALA A 205 -7.94 -10.34 19.76
CA ALA A 205 -7.27 -10.16 18.47
C ALA A 205 -5.82 -9.68 18.62
N LEU A 206 -5.57 -8.80 19.58
CA LEU A 206 -4.25 -8.28 19.89
C LEU A 206 -3.33 -9.35 20.50
N GLU A 207 -3.86 -10.29 21.27
CA GLU A 207 -3.11 -11.45 21.75
C GLU A 207 -2.71 -12.38 20.61
N MET A 208 -3.64 -12.73 19.71
CA MET A 208 -3.34 -13.57 18.54
C MET A 208 -2.26 -12.98 17.63
N MET A 209 -2.25 -11.65 17.44
CA MET A 209 -1.23 -10.98 16.62
C MET A 209 0.17 -10.95 17.24
N LYS A 210 0.31 -11.20 18.55
CA LYS A 210 1.62 -11.23 19.23
C LYS A 210 2.25 -12.62 19.25
N GLU A 211 1.47 -13.66 18.99
CA GLU A 211 1.92 -15.05 18.98
C GLU A 211 2.50 -15.48 17.61
N GLU A 212 2.31 -14.69 16.55
CA GLU A 212 2.98 -14.81 15.23
C GLU A 212 4.32 -14.05 15.18
#